data_AF-A0A2H0RBT0-F1
#
_entry.id   AF-A0A2H0RBT0-F1
#
_cell.length_a   1.000
_cell.length_b   1.000
_cell.length_c   1.000
_cell.angle_alpha   90.00
_cell.angle_beta   90.00
_cell.angle_gamma   90.00
#
_symmetry.space_group_name_H-M   'P 1'
#
loop_
_entity.id
_entity.type
_entity.pdbx_description
1 polymer ?
#
loop_
_entity_poly.entity_id
_entity_poly.type
_entity_poly.pdbx_seq_one_letter_code
_entity_poly.pdbx_strand_id
1 'polypeptide(L)'
;MENNPNNFDNKKSQIADSYSKGILFDAKTDEEKEELKTLLYGTANATPEELIMVENLYSKERKWWGGVPAYNDLEQIEKDVNSGILQKVESDKNVKLITRFTSGEFKEWPPYLHKETVVMLKNIGEKWRNEMERAGLSDDIQLAITSLIRTKEYQECLIKRGKLALKDSTHTKGQAFDIDGCGYYSNGKPINPRQDEEYKKEYNPKVHELLKEILDEMQSQEVLNYILEFEGTNNQCFHIARNPQNNK
;
A
#
# COMPACT_ATOMS: atom_id res chain seq x y z
N MET A 1 11.34 40.23 2.64
CA MET A 1 10.74 39.40 1.58
C MET A 1 9.51 38.77 2.20
N GLU A 2 8.33 39.26 1.82
CA GLU A 2 7.06 38.75 2.35
C GLU A 2 6.70 37.44 1.67
N ASN A 3 6.62 36.36 2.45
CA ASN A 3 6.15 35.06 1.97
C ASN A 3 4.64 35.17 1.69
N ASN A 4 4.29 35.19 0.41
CA ASN A 4 2.91 35.23 -0.03
C ASN A 4 2.29 33.82 0.06
N PRO A 5 1.36 33.56 1.00
CA PRO A 5 0.79 32.23 1.23
C PRO A 5 0.04 31.68 0.00
N ASN A 6 -0.40 32.54 -0.91
CA ASN A 6 -1.09 32.14 -2.14
C ASN A 6 -0.18 31.42 -3.16
N ASN A 7 1.15 31.52 -3.03
CA ASN A 7 2.07 30.85 -3.96
C ASN A 7 2.22 29.34 -3.63
N PHE A 8 1.97 28.95 -2.38
CA PHE A 8 2.13 27.57 -1.92
C PHE A 8 0.95 26.68 -2.36
N ASP A 9 -0.28 27.21 -2.31
CA ASP A 9 -1.48 26.47 -2.70
C ASP A 9 -1.60 26.28 -4.22
N ASN A 10 -1.16 27.26 -5.02
CA ASN A 10 -1.08 27.12 -6.48
C ASN A 10 -0.04 26.06 -6.90
N LYS A 11 1.10 25.98 -6.20
CA LYS A 11 2.14 24.97 -6.48
C LYS A 11 1.65 23.55 -6.13
N LYS A 12 0.93 23.38 -5.01
CA LYS A 12 0.28 22.10 -4.66
C LYS A 12 -0.73 21.64 -5.71
N SER A 13 -1.55 22.56 -6.23
CA SER A 13 -2.53 22.26 -7.28
C SER A 13 -1.84 21.78 -8.57
N GLN A 14 -0.78 22.44 -9.02
CA GLN A 14 -0.03 22.03 -10.22
C GLN A 14 0.70 20.68 -10.06
N ILE A 15 1.17 20.37 -8.85
CA ILE A 15 1.82 19.09 -8.54
C ILE A 15 0.79 17.95 -8.45
N ALA A 16 -0.38 18.20 -7.86
CA ALA A 16 -1.48 17.22 -7.86
C ALA A 16 -1.97 16.88 -9.29
N ASP A 17 -2.00 17.88 -10.18
CA ASP A 17 -2.36 17.74 -11.59
C ASP A 17 -1.32 16.97 -12.42
N SER A 18 -0.05 16.98 -12.00
CA SER A 18 1.03 16.18 -12.62
C SER A 18 1.06 14.75 -12.08
N TYR A 19 0.59 14.53 -10.86
CA TYR A 19 0.33 13.21 -10.27
C TYR A 19 -0.77 12.44 -11.01
N SER A 20 -1.88 13.09 -11.37
CA SER A 20 -2.99 12.45 -12.11
C SER A 20 -2.62 12.14 -13.56
N LYS A 21 -1.81 12.98 -14.21
CA LYS A 21 -1.47 12.81 -15.64
C LYS A 21 -0.33 11.81 -15.92
N GLY A 22 0.27 11.20 -14.89
CA GLY A 22 1.44 10.33 -15.08
C GLY A 22 2.68 11.06 -15.61
N ILE A 23 2.73 12.40 -15.48
CA ILE A 23 3.80 13.28 -15.96
C ILE A 23 4.73 13.64 -14.79
N LEU A 24 5.18 12.63 -14.05
CA LEU A 24 6.19 12.78 -13.00
C LEU A 24 7.38 11.88 -13.36
N PHE A 25 8.07 12.25 -14.45
CA PHE A 25 9.24 11.51 -14.93
C PHE A 25 10.51 12.38 -15.08
N ASP A 26 10.50 13.65 -14.69
CA ASP A 26 11.65 14.55 -14.90
C ASP A 26 11.88 15.51 -13.72
N ALA A 27 12.01 14.99 -12.49
CA ALA A 27 12.56 15.80 -11.39
C ALA A 27 14.07 15.98 -11.64
N LYS A 28 14.47 17.14 -12.17
CA LYS A 28 15.83 17.39 -12.67
C LYS A 28 16.77 17.88 -11.58
N THR A 29 16.22 18.40 -10.49
CA THR A 29 16.98 18.98 -9.38
C THR A 29 16.79 18.22 -8.08
N ASP A 30 17.79 18.30 -7.19
CA ASP A 30 17.72 17.67 -5.87
C ASP A 30 16.62 18.30 -4.99
N GLU A 31 16.32 19.58 -5.20
CA GLU A 31 15.22 20.27 -4.52
C GLU A 31 13.85 19.73 -4.97
N GLU A 32 13.64 19.51 -6.27
CA GLU A 32 12.40 18.88 -6.79
C GLU A 32 12.24 17.45 -6.28
N LYS A 33 13.34 16.69 -6.16
CA LYS A 33 13.31 15.34 -5.55
C LYS A 33 12.92 15.40 -4.07
N GLU A 34 13.36 16.41 -3.33
CA GLU A 34 13.05 16.56 -1.91
C GLU A 34 11.65 17.11 -1.66
N GLU A 35 11.16 17.97 -2.56
CA GLU A 35 9.76 18.40 -2.60
C GLU A 35 8.85 17.21 -2.98
N LEU A 36 9.25 16.38 -3.96
CA LEU A 36 8.58 15.11 -4.30
C LEU A 36 8.53 14.16 -3.12
N LYS A 37 9.66 13.97 -2.43
CA LYS A 37 9.71 13.15 -1.22
C LYS A 37 8.74 13.70 -0.19
N THR A 38 8.75 14.99 0.08
CA THR A 38 7.82 15.62 1.04
C THR A 38 6.35 15.39 0.67
N LEU A 39 6.00 15.46 -0.62
CA LEU A 39 4.66 15.16 -1.14
C LEU A 39 4.31 13.66 -1.07
N LEU A 40 5.20 12.77 -1.54
CA LEU A 40 5.08 11.31 -1.46
C LEU A 40 4.88 10.84 -0.02
N TYR A 41 5.52 11.54 0.91
CA TYR A 41 5.46 11.21 2.33
C TYR A 41 4.29 11.86 3.05
N GLY A 42 3.48 12.74 2.43
CA GLY A 42 2.20 13.28 2.93
C GLY A 42 2.21 13.98 4.30
N THR A 43 1.30 14.93 4.54
CA THR A 43 1.24 15.71 5.80
C THR A 43 0.28 15.15 6.86
N ALA A 44 -0.39 14.03 6.60
CA ALA A 44 -1.30 13.44 7.59
C ALA A 44 -0.51 12.87 8.78
N ASN A 45 -0.69 13.50 9.94
CA ASN A 45 -0.20 13.04 11.23
C ASN A 45 -1.32 12.25 11.92
N ALA A 46 -1.00 11.05 12.41
CA ALA A 46 -1.91 10.23 13.19
C ALA A 46 -2.19 10.89 14.54
N THR A 47 -3.45 10.89 14.96
CA THR A 47 -3.84 11.33 16.31
C THR A 47 -3.48 10.26 17.35
N PRO A 48 -3.32 10.62 18.63
CA PRO A 48 -3.15 9.64 19.70
C PRO A 48 -4.27 8.59 19.75
N GLU A 49 -5.51 8.99 19.47
CA GLU A 49 -6.66 8.09 19.44
C GLU A 49 -6.58 7.09 18.28
N GLU A 50 -6.16 7.53 17.09
CA GLU A 50 -5.91 6.66 15.95
C GLU A 50 -4.80 5.64 16.25
N LEU A 51 -3.73 6.08 16.91
CA LEU A 51 -2.64 5.18 17.32
C LEU A 51 -3.11 4.11 18.31
N ILE A 52 -3.93 4.47 19.30
CA ILE A 52 -4.49 3.51 20.27
C ILE A 52 -5.44 2.53 19.58
N MET A 53 -6.31 3.03 18.70
CA MET A 53 -7.23 2.19 17.93
C MET A 53 -6.47 1.16 17.08
N VAL A 54 -5.48 1.64 16.33
CA VAL A 54 -4.63 0.79 15.50
C VAL A 54 -3.85 -0.21 16.35
N GLU A 55 -3.30 0.21 17.47
CA GLU A 55 -2.57 -0.68 18.36
C GLU A 55 -3.44 -1.86 18.84
N ASN A 56 -4.73 -1.64 19.10
CA ASN A 56 -5.68 -2.71 19.44
C ASN A 56 -5.98 -3.63 18.25
N LEU A 57 -6.18 -3.07 17.05
CA LEU A 57 -6.45 -3.84 15.83
C LEU A 57 -5.29 -4.76 15.46
N TYR A 58 -4.05 -4.31 15.67
CA TYR A 58 -2.83 -5.08 15.41
C TYR A 58 -2.51 -6.12 16.50
N SER A 59 -3.30 -6.22 17.58
CA SER A 59 -3.04 -7.19 18.65
C SER A 59 -3.01 -8.65 18.17
N LYS A 60 -3.84 -9.00 17.17
CA LYS A 60 -3.86 -10.32 16.54
C LYS A 60 -2.53 -10.61 15.84
N GLU A 61 -2.05 -9.65 15.05
CA GLU A 61 -0.79 -9.78 14.32
C GLU A 61 0.42 -9.82 15.24
N ARG A 62 0.42 -9.05 16.34
CA ARG A 62 1.50 -9.10 17.34
C ARG A 62 1.59 -10.47 18.01
N LYS A 63 0.46 -11.15 18.25
CA LYS A 63 0.47 -12.54 18.74
C LYS A 63 1.10 -13.50 17.73
N TRP A 64 0.83 -13.30 16.44
CA TRP A 64 1.36 -14.16 15.38
C TRP A 64 2.83 -13.92 15.08
N TRP A 65 3.22 -12.65 15.01
CA TRP A 65 4.47 -12.21 14.40
C TRP A 65 5.38 -11.45 15.36
N GLY A 66 4.98 -11.21 16.61
CA GLY A 66 5.75 -10.43 17.57
C GLY A 66 7.10 -11.05 17.94
N GLY A 67 7.23 -12.38 17.83
CA GLY A 67 8.49 -13.09 18.05
C GLY A 67 9.38 -13.22 16.80
N VAL A 68 8.90 -12.81 15.63
CA VAL A 68 9.67 -12.90 14.38
C VAL A 68 10.53 -11.65 14.22
N PRO A 69 11.86 -11.79 14.01
CA PRO A 69 12.75 -10.66 13.81
C PRO A 69 12.33 -9.81 12.60
N ALA A 70 12.41 -8.50 12.76
CA ALA A 70 12.27 -7.56 11.65
C ALA A 70 13.54 -7.53 10.79
N TYR A 71 13.38 -7.26 9.49
CA TYR A 71 14.47 -6.90 8.59
C TYR A 71 15.02 -5.53 9.00
N ASN A 72 16.29 -5.48 9.39
CA ASN A 72 16.94 -4.25 9.84
C ASN A 72 17.34 -3.36 8.66
N ASP A 73 17.79 -3.98 7.59
CA ASP A 73 18.37 -3.34 6.41
C ASP A 73 18.02 -4.11 5.12
N LEU A 74 18.40 -3.52 3.97
CA LEU A 74 18.18 -4.11 2.65
C LEU A 74 19.08 -5.33 2.38
N GLU A 75 20.24 -5.43 3.03
CA GLU A 75 21.16 -6.56 2.83
C GLU A 75 20.54 -7.87 3.37
N GLN A 76 19.83 -7.80 4.49
CA GLN A 76 19.07 -8.93 5.02
C GLN A 76 17.95 -9.36 4.06
N ILE A 77 17.24 -8.40 3.46
CA ILE A 77 16.21 -8.69 2.44
C ILE A 77 16.84 -9.37 1.23
N GLU A 78 17.95 -8.86 0.71
CA GLU A 78 18.65 -9.45 -0.43
C GLU A 78 19.14 -10.87 -0.16
N LYS A 79 19.66 -11.15 1.05
CA LYS A 79 20.05 -12.50 1.48
C LYS A 79 18.85 -13.46 1.44
N ASP A 80 17.70 -13.02 1.93
CA ASP A 80 16.49 -13.86 1.97
C ASP A 80 15.80 -14.01 0.60
N VAL A 81 15.98 -13.04 -0.30
CA VAL A 81 15.62 -13.21 -1.72
C VAL A 81 16.51 -14.27 -2.37
N ASN A 82 17.82 -14.19 -2.17
CA ASN A 82 18.78 -15.13 -2.75
C ASN A 82 18.63 -16.56 -2.20
N SER A 83 18.15 -16.71 -0.96
CA SER A 83 17.86 -18.00 -0.35
C SER A 83 16.47 -18.56 -0.68
N GLY A 84 15.61 -17.78 -1.35
CA GLY A 84 14.25 -18.17 -1.72
C GLY A 84 13.21 -18.10 -0.59
N ILE A 85 13.53 -17.43 0.52
CA ILE A 85 12.58 -17.12 1.60
C ILE A 85 11.61 -16.03 1.14
N LEU A 86 12.17 -14.97 0.55
CA LEU A 86 11.42 -13.88 -0.05
C LEU A 86 11.26 -14.11 -1.55
N GLN A 87 10.10 -13.73 -2.07
CA GLN A 87 9.76 -13.81 -3.48
C GLN A 87 9.36 -12.42 -3.99
N LYS A 88 9.80 -12.11 -5.21
CA LYS A 88 9.41 -10.87 -5.89
C LYS A 88 7.93 -10.89 -6.22
N VAL A 89 7.24 -9.83 -5.84
CA VAL A 89 5.88 -9.55 -6.28
C VAL A 89 5.97 -8.92 -7.66
N GLU A 90 5.17 -9.40 -8.59
CA GLU A 90 5.06 -8.86 -9.94
C GLU A 90 3.61 -8.43 -10.19
N SER A 91 3.43 -7.45 -11.07
CA SER A 91 2.08 -7.12 -11.53
C SER A 91 1.56 -8.24 -12.41
N ASP A 92 0.28 -8.56 -12.30
CA ASP A 92 -0.41 -9.54 -13.13
C ASP A 92 -1.81 -9.03 -13.49
N LYS A 93 -2.66 -9.88 -14.06
CA LYS A 93 -4.02 -9.46 -14.44
C LYS A 93 -4.92 -9.05 -13.26
N ASN A 94 -4.56 -9.35 -12.01
CA ASN A 94 -5.38 -9.08 -10.84
C ASN A 94 -4.84 -7.91 -10.01
N VAL A 95 -3.51 -7.80 -9.90
CA VAL A 95 -2.86 -6.79 -9.07
C VAL A 95 -1.82 -5.99 -9.87
N LYS A 96 -1.70 -4.71 -9.54
CA LYS A 96 -0.74 -3.78 -10.13
C LYS A 96 0.10 -3.15 -9.03
N LEU A 97 1.42 -3.28 -9.16
CA LEU A 97 2.36 -2.55 -8.31
C LEU A 97 2.36 -1.07 -8.70
N ILE A 98 2.27 -0.19 -7.71
CA ILE A 98 2.42 1.25 -7.96
C ILE A 98 3.86 1.59 -8.37
N THR A 99 4.03 2.75 -8.99
CA THR A 99 5.28 3.18 -9.64
C THR A 99 6.53 3.09 -8.76
N ARG A 100 6.40 3.30 -7.44
CA ARG A 100 7.54 3.24 -6.51
C ARG A 100 8.26 1.90 -6.51
N PHE A 101 7.55 0.81 -6.82
CA PHE A 101 8.12 -0.54 -6.89
C PHE A 101 8.73 -0.87 -8.24
N THR A 102 8.37 -0.12 -9.30
CA THR A 102 8.69 -0.48 -10.68
C THR A 102 9.67 0.47 -11.35
N SER A 103 9.83 1.71 -10.84
CA SER A 103 10.74 2.69 -11.44
C SER A 103 12.22 2.37 -11.26
N GLY A 104 12.58 1.59 -10.24
CA GLY A 104 13.97 1.31 -9.87
C GLY A 104 14.69 2.47 -9.15
N GLU A 105 14.02 3.62 -8.99
CA GLU A 105 14.57 4.80 -8.34
C GLU A 105 14.56 4.69 -6.80
N PHE A 106 13.59 3.96 -6.26
CA PHE A 106 13.32 3.87 -4.82
C PHE A 106 13.82 2.54 -4.24
N LYS A 107 15.14 2.46 -4.00
CA LYS A 107 15.79 1.23 -3.49
C LYS A 107 15.28 0.81 -2.12
N GLU A 108 14.75 1.73 -1.32
CA GLU A 108 14.19 1.48 0.00
C GLU A 108 12.79 0.82 -0.03
N TRP A 109 12.23 0.60 -1.22
CA TRP A 109 10.93 -0.04 -1.44
C TRP A 109 11.09 -1.33 -2.24
N PRO A 110 11.70 -2.36 -1.65
CA PRO A 110 11.98 -3.56 -2.41
C PRO A 110 10.66 -4.36 -2.60
N PRO A 111 10.35 -4.81 -3.84
CA PRO A 111 9.04 -5.39 -4.15
C PRO A 111 8.95 -6.87 -3.77
N TYR A 112 9.27 -7.20 -2.52
CA TYR A 112 9.29 -8.58 -2.04
C TYR A 112 8.29 -8.81 -0.92
N LEU A 113 7.89 -10.07 -0.78
CA LEU A 113 7.18 -10.61 0.38
C LEU A 113 7.72 -12.00 0.67
N HIS A 114 7.41 -12.53 1.85
CA HIS A 114 7.59 -13.95 2.11
C HIS A 114 6.78 -14.77 1.10
N LYS A 115 7.33 -15.88 0.59
CA LYS A 115 6.70 -16.64 -0.51
C LYS A 115 5.25 -17.07 -0.22
N GLU A 116 4.95 -17.50 1.00
CA GLU A 116 3.59 -17.87 1.44
C GLU A 116 2.66 -16.64 1.45
N THR A 117 3.18 -15.46 1.74
CA THR A 117 2.42 -14.20 1.64
C THR A 117 2.16 -13.83 0.17
N VAL A 118 3.09 -14.11 -0.75
CA VAL A 118 2.86 -13.97 -2.20
C VAL A 118 1.76 -14.92 -2.67
N VAL A 119 1.74 -16.17 -2.20
CA VAL A 119 0.68 -17.13 -2.50
C VAL A 119 -0.68 -16.61 -2.01
N MET A 120 -0.75 -16.08 -0.79
CA MET A 120 -1.97 -15.48 -0.26
C MET A 120 -2.45 -14.28 -1.08
N LEU A 121 -1.53 -13.37 -1.48
CA LEU A 121 -1.86 -12.23 -2.35
C LEU A 121 -2.47 -12.69 -3.68
N LYS A 122 -1.89 -13.71 -4.31
CA LYS A 122 -2.42 -14.29 -5.55
C LYS A 122 -3.80 -14.90 -5.37
N ASN A 123 -4.02 -15.64 -4.28
CA ASN A 123 -5.32 -16.23 -3.96
C ASN A 123 -6.40 -15.16 -3.76
N ILE A 124 -6.09 -14.07 -3.04
CA ILE A 124 -6.98 -12.90 -2.92
C ILE A 124 -7.31 -12.32 -4.29
N GLY A 125 -6.28 -12.09 -5.13
CA GLY A 125 -6.46 -11.56 -6.48
C GLY A 125 -7.32 -12.45 -7.38
N GLU A 126 -7.16 -13.78 -7.31
CA GLU A 126 -7.95 -14.75 -8.07
C GLU A 126 -9.40 -14.80 -7.61
N LYS A 127 -9.64 -14.86 -6.29
CA LYS A 127 -11.00 -14.78 -5.72
C LYS A 127 -11.68 -13.48 -6.12
N TRP A 128 -10.98 -12.36 -6.03
CA TRP A 128 -11.48 -11.04 -6.41
C TRP A 128 -11.81 -10.97 -7.89
N ARG A 129 -10.95 -11.51 -8.75
CA ARG A 129 -11.21 -11.60 -10.17
C ARG A 129 -12.49 -12.37 -10.48
N ASN A 130 -12.72 -13.49 -9.80
CA ASN A 130 -13.92 -14.29 -10.02
C ASN A 130 -15.19 -13.53 -9.62
N GLU A 131 -15.18 -12.79 -8.51
CA GLU A 131 -16.33 -11.96 -8.13
C GLU A 131 -16.53 -10.75 -9.05
N MET A 132 -15.45 -10.13 -9.52
CA MET A 132 -15.50 -9.06 -10.53
C MET A 132 -16.17 -9.56 -11.83
N GLU A 133 -15.79 -10.74 -12.32
CA GLU A 133 -16.38 -11.36 -13.51
C GLU A 133 -17.88 -11.64 -13.32
N ARG A 134 -18.27 -12.21 -12.16
CA ARG A 134 -19.69 -12.44 -11.83
C ARG A 134 -20.50 -11.15 -11.74
N ALA A 135 -19.88 -10.08 -11.27
CA ALA A 135 -20.50 -8.75 -11.20
C ALA A 135 -20.55 -8.03 -12.56
N GLY A 136 -20.01 -8.62 -13.63
CA GLY A 136 -19.96 -8.01 -14.97
C GLY A 136 -18.98 -6.83 -15.04
N LEU A 137 -17.97 -6.79 -14.16
CA LEU A 137 -16.94 -5.77 -14.15
C LEU A 137 -15.77 -6.17 -15.07
N SER A 138 -15.08 -5.14 -15.57
CA SER A 138 -14.10 -5.31 -16.64
C SER A 138 -12.83 -6.04 -16.18
N ASP A 139 -12.24 -6.82 -17.09
CA ASP A 139 -11.07 -7.68 -16.83
C ASP A 139 -9.73 -6.90 -16.83
N ASP A 140 -9.73 -5.68 -17.35
CA ASP A 140 -8.61 -4.72 -17.34
C ASP A 140 -8.40 -4.02 -15.99
N ILE A 141 -9.36 -4.11 -15.06
CA ILE A 141 -9.25 -3.48 -13.74
C ILE A 141 -8.23 -4.24 -12.89
N GLN A 142 -7.31 -3.59 -12.18
CA GLN A 142 -6.32 -4.25 -11.31
C GLN A 142 -6.26 -3.56 -9.95
N LEU A 143 -6.17 -4.34 -8.87
CA LEU A 143 -5.99 -3.81 -7.51
C LEU A 143 -4.62 -3.14 -7.36
N ALA A 144 -4.58 -1.94 -6.77
CA ALA A 144 -3.34 -1.20 -6.57
C ALA A 144 -2.62 -1.66 -5.29
N ILE A 145 -1.47 -2.32 -5.45
CA ILE A 145 -0.60 -2.72 -4.33
C ILE A 145 0.27 -1.54 -3.96
N THR A 146 0.02 -0.99 -2.77
CA THR A 146 0.71 0.20 -2.30
C THR A 146 1.90 -0.21 -1.45
N SER A 147 1.78 -1.11 -0.49
CA SER A 147 2.89 -1.50 0.40
C SER A 147 3.22 -2.98 0.35
N LEU A 148 4.49 -3.31 0.56
CA LEU A 148 5.05 -4.67 0.64
C LEU A 148 5.99 -4.74 1.86
N ILE A 149 7.09 -5.48 1.77
CA ILE A 149 8.12 -5.52 2.82
C ILE A 149 8.77 -4.14 3.04
N ARG A 150 9.19 -3.89 4.29
CA ARG A 150 9.89 -2.67 4.70
C ARG A 150 11.07 -3.02 5.61
N THR A 151 12.08 -2.18 5.68
CA THR A 151 13.09 -2.27 6.73
C THR A 151 12.59 -1.62 8.02
N LYS A 152 13.18 -2.00 9.16
CA LYS A 152 12.95 -1.35 10.45
C LYS A 152 13.32 0.12 10.41
N GLU A 153 14.44 0.47 9.77
CA GLU A 153 14.85 1.87 9.58
C GLU A 153 13.77 2.68 8.87
N TYR A 154 13.24 2.15 7.76
CA TYR A 154 12.17 2.81 7.03
C TYR A 154 10.88 2.95 7.86
N GLN A 155 10.53 1.91 8.63
CA GLN A 155 9.39 1.97 9.55
C GLN A 155 9.56 3.04 10.63
N GLU A 156 10.76 3.20 11.19
CA GLU A 156 11.08 4.26 12.15
C GLU A 156 10.98 5.66 11.51
N CYS A 157 11.36 5.80 10.24
CA CYS A 157 11.17 7.04 9.49
C CYS A 157 9.67 7.40 9.34
N LEU A 158 8.80 6.42 9.07
CA LEU A 158 7.35 6.63 9.00
C LEU A 158 6.79 7.12 10.35
N ILE A 159 7.19 6.47 11.45
CA ILE A 159 6.76 6.84 12.81
C ILE A 159 7.21 8.26 13.16
N LYS A 160 8.48 8.60 12.91
CA LYS A 160 9.03 9.95 13.17
C LYS A 160 8.30 11.04 12.37
N ARG A 161 7.73 10.69 11.22
CA ARG A 161 6.93 11.58 10.36
C ARG A 161 5.45 11.64 10.76
N GLY A 162 5.09 11.05 11.90
CA GLY A 162 3.72 11.04 12.40
C GLY A 162 2.77 10.14 11.60
N LYS A 163 3.27 9.21 10.79
CA LYS A 163 2.38 8.27 10.10
C LYS A 163 1.75 7.29 11.07
N LEU A 164 0.58 6.78 10.68
CA LEU A 164 -0.07 5.65 11.32
C LEU A 164 0.78 4.40 11.10
N ALA A 165 1.75 4.21 11.97
CA ALA A 165 2.81 3.24 11.82
C ALA A 165 3.18 2.71 13.21
N LEU A 166 3.22 1.38 13.35
CA LEU A 166 3.63 0.73 14.60
C LEU A 166 5.08 0.26 14.51
N LYS A 167 5.80 0.27 15.65
CA LYS A 167 7.21 -0.11 15.73
C LYS A 167 7.48 -1.55 15.31
N ASP A 168 6.53 -2.44 15.56
CA ASP A 168 6.61 -3.88 15.31
C ASP A 168 5.74 -4.34 14.12
N SER A 169 5.52 -3.43 13.16
CA SER A 169 4.71 -3.65 11.95
C SER A 169 5.05 -4.95 11.23
N THR A 170 4.01 -5.66 10.80
CA THR A 170 4.09 -6.93 10.06
C THR A 170 4.78 -6.77 8.69
N HIS A 171 4.78 -5.58 8.09
CA HIS A 171 5.57 -5.29 6.88
C HIS A 171 7.06 -5.50 7.09
N THR A 172 7.58 -5.23 8.29
CA THR A 172 9.01 -5.38 8.60
C THR A 172 9.48 -6.83 8.63
N LYS A 173 8.57 -7.79 8.42
CA LYS A 173 8.80 -9.23 8.43
C LYS A 173 8.44 -9.88 7.09
N GLY A 174 8.02 -9.09 6.10
CA GLY A 174 7.54 -9.59 4.80
C GLY A 174 6.22 -10.37 4.85
N GLN A 175 5.46 -10.24 5.94
CA GLN A 175 4.23 -11.02 6.19
C GLN A 175 2.94 -10.21 5.94
N ALA A 176 3.06 -8.95 5.53
CA ALA A 176 1.94 -8.07 5.24
C ALA A 176 2.17 -7.24 3.97
N PHE A 177 1.07 -6.86 3.34
CA PHE A 177 0.99 -5.94 2.21
C PHE A 177 -0.26 -5.07 2.32
N ASP A 178 -0.24 -3.95 1.59
CA ASP A 178 -1.33 -2.99 1.58
C ASP A 178 -1.94 -2.91 0.18
N ILE A 179 -3.26 -2.96 0.10
CA ILE A 179 -4.03 -2.65 -1.10
C ILE A 179 -4.72 -1.30 -0.90
N ASP A 180 -4.63 -0.43 -1.92
CA ASP A 180 -5.30 0.86 -1.87
C ASP A 180 -6.82 0.70 -1.65
N GLY A 181 -7.37 1.43 -0.69
CA GLY A 181 -8.75 1.27 -0.25
C GLY A 181 -9.80 1.94 -1.15
N CYS A 182 -9.38 2.77 -2.09
CA CYS A 182 -10.27 3.43 -3.04
C CYS A 182 -9.62 3.76 -4.40
N GLY A 183 -8.39 3.30 -4.64
CA GLY A 183 -7.69 3.38 -5.91
C GLY A 183 -7.55 2.01 -6.57
N TYR A 184 -7.66 1.97 -7.90
CA TYR A 184 -7.33 0.81 -8.72
C TYR A 184 -6.74 1.26 -10.05
N TYR A 185 -6.34 0.33 -10.90
CA TYR A 185 -5.98 0.62 -12.28
C TYR A 185 -7.08 0.12 -13.22
N SER A 186 -7.36 0.82 -14.31
CA SER A 186 -8.19 0.36 -15.42
C SER A 186 -7.49 0.73 -16.72
N ASN A 187 -7.33 -0.24 -17.62
CA ASN A 187 -6.58 -0.10 -18.87
C ASN A 187 -5.18 0.50 -18.65
N GLY A 188 -4.51 0.10 -17.56
CA GLY A 188 -3.21 0.59 -17.16
C GLY A 188 -3.17 2.02 -16.61
N LYS A 189 -4.31 2.71 -16.51
CA LYS A 189 -4.42 4.07 -15.93
C LYS A 189 -4.85 3.99 -14.47
N PRO A 190 -4.26 4.80 -13.57
CA PRO A 190 -4.75 4.88 -12.19
C PRO A 190 -6.12 5.55 -12.18
N ILE A 191 -7.08 4.93 -11.50
CA ILE A 191 -8.38 5.49 -11.16
C ILE A 191 -8.40 5.67 -9.65
N ASN A 192 -8.47 6.92 -9.22
CA ASN A 192 -8.47 7.26 -7.81
C ASN A 192 -9.37 8.47 -7.56
N PRO A 193 -10.54 8.30 -6.91
CA PRO A 193 -11.52 9.36 -6.70
C PRO A 193 -10.98 10.47 -5.79
N ARG A 194 -9.81 10.29 -5.17
CA ARG A 194 -9.13 11.29 -4.34
C ARG A 194 -8.29 12.28 -5.13
N GLN A 195 -7.91 11.93 -6.36
CA GLN A 195 -6.95 12.73 -7.15
C GLN A 195 -7.63 13.74 -8.08
N ASP A 196 -8.78 13.38 -8.67
CA ASP A 196 -9.43 14.21 -9.69
C ASP A 196 -10.96 13.99 -9.72
N GLU A 197 -11.73 15.03 -10.04
CA GLU A 197 -13.18 14.98 -10.26
C GLU A 197 -13.57 14.10 -11.47
N GLU A 198 -12.72 14.00 -12.48
CA GLU A 198 -12.89 13.07 -13.59
C GLU A 198 -12.79 11.63 -13.11
N TYR A 199 -11.81 11.31 -12.26
CA TYR A 199 -11.70 9.97 -11.68
C TYR A 199 -12.87 9.61 -10.78
N LYS A 200 -13.49 10.58 -10.09
CA LYS A 200 -14.72 10.31 -9.33
C LYS A 200 -15.87 9.80 -10.20
N LYS A 201 -15.94 10.23 -11.46
CA LYS A 201 -16.97 9.77 -12.42
C LYS A 201 -16.68 8.38 -12.95
N GLU A 202 -15.40 8.03 -13.13
CA GLU A 202 -14.96 6.72 -13.59
C GLU A 202 -14.84 5.68 -12.46
N TYR A 203 -14.75 6.15 -11.21
CA TYR A 203 -14.61 5.31 -10.04
C TYR A 203 -15.87 4.48 -9.79
N ASN A 204 -15.67 3.17 -9.70
CA ASN A 204 -16.71 2.22 -9.33
C ASN A 204 -16.43 1.66 -7.93
N PRO A 205 -17.20 2.04 -6.88
CA PRO A 205 -16.97 1.55 -5.52
C PRO A 205 -17.15 0.03 -5.39
N LYS A 206 -17.90 -0.60 -6.30
CA LYS A 206 -18.12 -2.05 -6.27
C LYS A 206 -16.82 -2.84 -6.37
N VAL A 207 -15.77 -2.26 -6.98
CA VAL A 207 -14.43 -2.86 -7.06
C VAL A 207 -13.86 -3.20 -5.69
N HIS A 208 -13.94 -2.25 -4.75
CA HIS A 208 -13.40 -2.41 -3.40
C HIS A 208 -14.41 -3.07 -2.44
N GLU A 209 -15.71 -2.92 -2.68
CA GLU A 209 -16.73 -3.69 -1.95
C GLU A 209 -16.52 -5.20 -2.11
N LEU A 210 -16.30 -5.67 -3.34
CA LEU A 210 -16.02 -7.09 -3.62
C LEU A 210 -14.71 -7.56 -2.97
N LEU A 211 -13.67 -6.72 -2.98
CA LEU A 211 -12.43 -7.04 -2.26
C LEU A 211 -12.71 -7.18 -0.76
N LYS A 212 -13.47 -6.26 -0.17
CA LYS A 212 -13.82 -6.31 1.24
C LYS A 212 -14.59 -7.58 1.60
N GLU A 213 -15.58 -7.98 0.79
CA GLU A 213 -16.34 -9.22 0.98
C GLU A 213 -15.41 -10.45 1.05
N ILE A 214 -14.40 -10.52 0.18
CA ILE A 214 -13.42 -11.61 0.16
C ILE A 214 -12.50 -11.57 1.38
N LEU A 215 -12.03 -10.38 1.76
CA LEU A 215 -11.18 -10.21 2.93
C LEU A 215 -11.93 -10.57 4.22
N ASP A 216 -13.20 -10.19 4.33
CA ASP A 216 -14.10 -10.58 5.42
C ASP A 216 -14.24 -12.12 5.49
N GLU A 217 -14.48 -12.78 4.36
CA GLU A 217 -14.56 -14.24 4.29
C GLU A 217 -13.24 -14.87 4.76
N MET A 218 -12.11 -14.46 4.20
CA MET A 218 -10.79 -15.03 4.53
C MET A 218 -10.35 -14.75 5.97
N GLN A 219 -10.72 -13.59 6.53
CA GLN A 219 -10.48 -13.28 7.94
C GLN A 219 -11.35 -14.16 8.86
N SER A 220 -12.62 -14.40 8.50
CA SER A 220 -13.53 -15.30 9.24
C SER A 220 -13.05 -16.76 9.24
N GLN A 221 -12.37 -17.17 8.17
CA GLN A 221 -11.73 -18.48 8.03
C GLN A 221 -10.34 -18.56 8.71
N GLU A 222 -9.92 -17.50 9.39
CA GLU A 222 -8.60 -17.35 10.00
C GLU A 222 -7.44 -17.61 9.02
N VAL A 223 -7.59 -17.26 7.75
CA VAL A 223 -6.50 -17.33 6.75
C VAL A 223 -5.60 -16.11 6.85
N LEU A 224 -6.20 -14.96 7.17
CA LEU A 224 -5.51 -13.67 7.30
C LEU A 224 -6.09 -12.84 8.44
N ASN A 225 -5.42 -11.73 8.72
CA ASN A 225 -6.00 -10.58 9.39
C ASN A 225 -5.98 -9.42 8.38
N TYR A 226 -7.07 -8.66 8.28
CA TYR A 226 -7.00 -7.38 7.59
C TYR A 226 -7.58 -6.28 8.47
N ILE A 227 -7.08 -5.07 8.24
CA ILE A 227 -7.50 -3.85 8.92
C ILE A 227 -7.82 -2.83 7.83
N LEU A 228 -9.04 -2.29 7.86
CA LEU A 228 -9.42 -1.16 7.02
C LEU A 228 -8.96 0.13 7.71
N GLU A 229 -7.80 0.63 7.31
CA GLU A 229 -7.22 1.83 7.88
C GLU A 229 -7.87 3.07 7.25
N PHE A 230 -8.17 4.08 8.09
CA PHE A 230 -8.73 5.37 7.68
C PHE A 230 -10.00 5.30 6.81
N GLU A 231 -10.95 4.46 7.21
CA GLU A 231 -12.24 4.31 6.52
C GLU A 231 -12.94 5.66 6.29
N GLY A 232 -13.47 5.86 5.08
CA GLY A 232 -14.16 7.10 4.70
C GLY A 232 -13.24 8.31 4.50
N THR A 233 -11.92 8.14 4.53
CA THR A 233 -10.95 9.22 4.30
C THR A 233 -10.19 9.05 2.98
N ASN A 234 -9.44 10.09 2.63
CA ASN A 234 -8.51 10.06 1.51
C ASN A 234 -7.28 9.15 1.74
N ASN A 235 -7.11 8.52 2.90
CA ASN A 235 -5.99 7.59 3.17
C ASN A 235 -6.46 6.14 3.32
N GLN A 236 -7.70 5.83 2.91
CA GLN A 236 -8.26 4.49 3.08
C GLN A 236 -7.36 3.41 2.46
N CYS A 237 -7.11 2.35 3.23
CA CYS A 237 -6.22 1.27 2.85
C CYS A 237 -6.64 -0.05 3.49
N PHE A 238 -6.51 -1.16 2.75
CA PHE A 238 -6.61 -2.51 3.29
C PHE A 238 -5.22 -2.99 3.69
N HIS A 239 -4.88 -2.90 4.98
CA HIS A 239 -3.70 -3.55 5.53
C HIS A 239 -3.99 -5.05 5.70
N ILE A 240 -3.19 -5.93 5.10
CA ILE A 240 -3.44 -7.37 5.09
C ILE A 240 -2.20 -8.12 5.57
N ALA A 241 -2.38 -8.91 6.63
CA ALA A 241 -1.35 -9.74 7.24
C ALA A 241 -1.72 -11.22 7.20
N ARG A 242 -0.76 -12.07 6.84
CA ARG A 242 -0.97 -13.53 6.76
C ARG A 242 -1.08 -14.16 8.14
N ASN A 243 -1.94 -15.17 8.30
CA ASN A 243 -1.88 -16.05 9.47
C ASN A 243 -0.76 -17.09 9.30
N PRO A 244 0.24 -17.18 10.21
CA PRO A 244 1.32 -18.17 10.11
C PRO A 244 0.85 -19.62 10.16
N GLN A 245 -0.31 -19.89 10.76
CA GLN A 245 -0.83 -21.25 11.00
C GLN A 245 -1.69 -21.78 9.84
N ASN A 246 -2.05 -20.92 8.89
CA ASN A 246 -2.97 -21.27 7.81
C ASN A 246 -2.34 -20.97 6.46
N ASN A 247 -1.69 -21.98 5.88
CA ASN A 247 -1.00 -21.90 4.57
C ASN A 247 -1.89 -22.37 3.40
N LYS A 248 -3.22 -22.39 3.59
CA LYS A 248 -4.16 -22.84 2.55
C LYS A 248 -4.30 -21.84 1.41
#